data_AF-A0A975SAK5-F1
#
_entry.id   AF-A0A975SAK5-F1
#
_cell.length_a   1.000
_cell.length_b   1.000
_cell.length_c   1.000
_cell.angle_alpha   90.00
_cell.angle_beta   90.00
_cell.angle_gamma   90.00
#
_symmetry.space_group_name_H-M   'P 1'
#
loop_
_entity.id
_entity.type
_entity.pdbx_description
1 polymer ?
#
loop_
_entity_poly.entity_id
_entity_poly.type
_entity_poly.pdbx_seq_one_letter_code
_entity_poly.pdbx_strand_id
1 'polypeptide(L)'
;MAKFYAVKKGQKTGIFQTWEECQIQVKGYKGAIYKAFASLQDAQNFLKDEIKENPNTTNEYETYAFIDGSFDVETFTYGSGIVIVDKGNKIVKKLANNNREIAELRNVAGELEAAKFVMNYALENKIKKIAIYFDYMGIAAWAKGDWQANLDYTKYYASFAKKIMQEVEIDFIKVKAHSGVSLNEEVDKLAKEAILDFKKGNFDKLSKKVKSDNYKKNDDFIFGQEKDLLEIEEMKTKKFKQESFFD
;
A
#
# COMPACT_ATOMS: atom_id res chain seq x y z
N MET A 1 21.62 -4.00 22.25
CA MET A 1 20.37 -4.68 22.65
C MET A 1 20.24 -5.95 21.84
N ALA A 2 19.84 -7.05 22.47
CA ALA A 2 19.52 -8.29 21.75
C ALA A 2 18.33 -8.03 20.79
N LYS A 3 18.35 -8.65 19.61
CA LYS A 3 17.26 -8.59 18.62
C LYS A 3 16.69 -9.99 18.45
N PHE A 4 15.39 -10.06 18.20
CA PHE A 4 14.68 -11.29 17.84
C PHE A 4 14.33 -11.25 16.36
N TYR A 5 14.75 -12.24 15.60
CA TYR A 5 14.51 -12.32 14.16
C TYR A 5 13.41 -13.34 13.90
N ALA A 6 12.22 -12.88 13.57
CA ALA A 6 11.12 -13.76 13.22
C ALA A 6 11.11 -14.03 11.72
N VAL A 7 11.13 -15.30 11.32
CA VAL A 7 10.96 -15.76 9.95
C VAL A 7 9.58 -16.37 9.82
N LYS A 8 8.72 -15.69 9.08
CA LYS A 8 7.34 -16.10 8.79
C LYS A 8 7.25 -16.91 7.51
N LYS A 9 8.15 -16.65 6.56
CA LYS A 9 8.32 -17.43 5.33
C LYS A 9 9.81 -17.55 5.01
N GLY A 10 10.30 -18.76 4.85
CA GLY A 10 11.70 -19.09 4.65
C GLY A 10 11.91 -20.61 4.65
N GLN A 11 13.16 -21.07 4.62
CA GLN A 11 13.52 -22.49 4.73
C GLN A 11 12.99 -23.09 6.04
N LYS A 12 13.15 -22.37 7.15
CA LYS A 12 12.55 -22.69 8.45
C LYS A 12 11.92 -21.44 9.04
N THR A 13 10.66 -21.57 9.48
CA THR A 13 9.94 -20.51 10.19
C THR A 13 10.22 -20.57 11.69
N GLY A 14 10.02 -19.45 12.39
CA GLY A 14 10.24 -19.35 13.83
C GLY A 14 10.98 -18.08 14.22
N ILE A 15 11.40 -17.99 15.48
CA ILE A 15 12.15 -16.86 16.03
C ILE A 15 13.59 -17.31 16.26
N PHE A 16 14.53 -16.53 15.75
CA PHE A 16 15.97 -16.72 15.88
C PHE A 16 16.57 -15.58 16.70
N GLN A 17 17.67 -15.84 17.41
CA GLN A 17 18.29 -14.83 18.29
C GLN A 17 19.42 -14.07 17.62
N THR A 18 19.91 -14.59 16.48
CA THR A 18 21.00 -13.98 15.72
C THR A 18 20.61 -13.75 14.27
N TRP A 19 21.29 -12.79 13.63
CA TRP A 19 21.08 -12.52 12.21
C TRP A 19 21.57 -13.69 11.36
N GLU A 20 22.68 -14.31 11.74
CA GLU A 20 23.31 -15.43 11.04
C GLU A 20 22.34 -16.61 10.91
N GLU A 21 21.66 -16.98 12.01
CA GLU A 21 20.63 -18.02 12.03
C GLU A 21 19.43 -17.67 11.14
N CYS A 22 18.95 -16.43 11.23
CA CYS A 22 17.85 -15.93 10.40
C CYS A 22 18.23 -15.92 8.92
N GLN A 23 19.43 -15.46 8.59
CA GLN A 23 19.93 -15.29 7.23
C GLN A 23 19.97 -16.63 6.51
N ILE A 24 20.40 -17.70 7.18
CA ILE A 24 20.37 -19.07 6.64
C ILE A 24 18.94 -19.43 6.20
N GLN A 25 17.92 -19.02 6.93
CA GLN A 25 16.53 -19.37 6.61
C GLN A 25 15.96 -18.59 5.43
N VAL A 26 16.47 -17.40 5.13
CA VAL A 26 15.85 -16.49 4.15
C VAL A 26 16.67 -16.34 2.88
N LYS A 27 18.00 -16.56 2.96
CA LYS A 27 18.90 -16.42 1.82
C LYS A 27 18.57 -17.45 0.75
N GLY A 28 18.30 -16.96 -0.46
CA GLY A 28 17.94 -17.80 -1.61
C GLY A 28 16.47 -18.28 -1.62
N TYR A 29 15.68 -17.99 -0.58
CA TYR A 29 14.28 -18.36 -0.53
C TYR A 29 13.39 -17.29 -1.17
N LYS A 30 12.78 -17.61 -2.33
CA LYS A 30 11.95 -16.65 -3.08
C LYS A 30 10.72 -16.24 -2.26
N GLY A 31 10.59 -14.94 -1.99
CA GLY A 31 9.48 -14.39 -1.22
C GLY A 31 9.57 -14.68 0.28
N ALA A 32 10.78 -14.78 0.83
CA ALA A 32 10.96 -14.87 2.27
C ALA A 32 10.37 -13.65 2.99
N ILE A 33 9.76 -13.87 4.14
CA ILE A 33 9.17 -12.84 5.00
C ILE A 33 9.80 -13.01 6.37
N TYR A 34 10.57 -12.01 6.79
CA TYR A 34 11.23 -11.98 8.07
C TYR A 34 11.38 -10.55 8.58
N LYS A 35 11.53 -10.40 9.89
CA LYS A 35 11.70 -9.09 10.54
C LYS A 35 12.44 -9.22 11.87
N ALA A 36 13.21 -8.19 12.20
CA ALA A 36 13.87 -8.07 13.50
C ALA A 36 13.02 -7.23 14.47
N PHE A 37 12.92 -7.68 15.71
CA PHE A 37 12.15 -7.07 16.78
C PHE A 37 13.03 -6.84 18.01
N ALA A 38 12.73 -5.80 18.78
CA ALA A 38 13.35 -5.58 20.08
C ALA A 38 12.75 -6.45 21.19
N SER A 39 11.53 -6.95 20.98
CA SER A 39 10.76 -7.76 21.94
C SER A 39 10.43 -9.14 21.36
N LEU A 40 10.56 -10.17 22.19
CA LEU A 40 10.11 -11.52 21.85
C LEU A 40 8.60 -11.55 21.59
N GLN A 41 7.82 -10.74 22.31
CA GLN A 41 6.37 -10.67 22.16
C GLN A 41 5.97 -10.17 20.78
N ASP A 42 6.63 -9.12 20.28
CA ASP A 42 6.36 -8.58 18.94
C ASP A 42 6.75 -9.58 17.85
N ALA A 43 7.86 -10.29 18.04
CA ALA A 43 8.28 -11.36 17.16
C ALA A 43 7.27 -12.53 17.13
N GLN A 44 6.69 -12.89 18.28
CA GLN A 44 5.61 -13.89 18.35
C GLN A 44 4.33 -13.39 17.67
N ASN A 45 3.95 -12.12 17.87
CA ASN A 45 2.77 -11.53 17.25
C ASN A 45 2.90 -11.53 15.72
N PHE A 46 4.08 -11.17 15.19
CA PHE A 46 4.35 -11.21 13.75
C PHE A 46 4.19 -12.60 13.12
N LEU A 47 4.55 -13.67 13.86
CA LEU A 47 4.34 -15.05 13.40
C LEU A 47 2.88 -15.49 13.48
N LYS A 48 2.10 -14.93 14.42
CA LYS A 48 0.66 -15.20 14.56
C LYS A 48 -0.21 -14.41 13.58
N ASP A 49 0.30 -13.27 13.10
CA ASP A 49 -0.44 -12.39 12.21
C ASP A 49 -0.59 -13.06 10.84
N GLU A 50 -1.73 -13.66 10.50
CA GLU A 50 -1.85 -14.35 9.21
C GLU A 50 -2.09 -13.34 8.08
N ILE A 51 -1.18 -13.30 7.09
CA ILE A 51 -1.54 -12.71 5.80
C ILE A 51 -2.40 -13.76 5.12
N LYS A 52 -3.73 -13.54 5.09
CA LYS A 52 -4.67 -14.46 4.46
C LYS A 52 -4.29 -14.60 2.97
N GLU A 53 -4.04 -15.82 2.52
CA GLU A 53 -3.80 -16.17 1.10
C GLU A 53 -5.02 -16.88 0.49
N ASN A 54 -6.23 -16.36 0.73
CA ASN A 54 -7.46 -16.94 0.17
C ASN A 54 -8.31 -15.87 -0.55
N PRO A 55 -8.35 -15.85 -1.90
CA PRO A 55 -9.10 -14.85 -2.64
C PRO A 55 -10.62 -14.96 -2.51
N ASN A 56 -11.14 -16.08 -1.99
CA ASN A 56 -12.58 -16.33 -1.88
C ASN A 56 -13.17 -15.94 -0.51
N THR A 57 -12.41 -15.25 0.34
CA THR A 57 -12.88 -14.77 1.65
C THR A 57 -13.70 -13.48 1.57
N THR A 58 -14.10 -13.03 0.37
CA THR A 58 -14.88 -11.78 0.22
C THR A 58 -16.17 -11.82 1.03
N ASN A 59 -16.76 -13.01 1.21
CA ASN A 59 -17.98 -13.21 1.99
C ASN A 59 -17.81 -12.95 3.50
N GLU A 60 -16.59 -12.80 4.00
CA GLU A 60 -16.30 -12.44 5.40
C GLU A 60 -16.37 -10.92 5.65
N TYR A 61 -16.53 -10.10 4.60
CA TYR A 61 -16.47 -8.64 4.69
C TYR A 61 -17.69 -7.99 4.04
N GLU A 62 -18.32 -7.07 4.77
CA GLU A 62 -19.34 -6.19 4.18
C GLU A 62 -18.74 -5.24 3.13
N THR A 63 -17.47 -4.84 3.35
CA THR A 63 -16.73 -3.98 2.45
C THR A 63 -15.36 -4.56 2.14
N TYR A 64 -15.02 -4.66 0.86
CA TYR A 64 -13.70 -5.12 0.41
C TYR A 64 -13.30 -4.44 -0.89
N ALA A 65 -12.01 -4.44 -1.19
CA ALA A 65 -11.48 -3.86 -2.42
C ALA A 65 -10.42 -4.75 -3.05
N PHE A 66 -10.40 -4.78 -4.38
CA PHE A 66 -9.28 -5.28 -5.17
C PHE A 66 -8.52 -4.08 -5.73
N ILE A 67 -7.20 -4.16 -5.73
CA ILE A 67 -6.32 -3.13 -6.28
C ILE A 67 -5.22 -3.76 -7.12
N ASP A 68 -4.78 -3.01 -8.14
CA ASP A 68 -3.61 -3.36 -8.93
C ASP A 68 -2.96 -2.10 -9.55
N GLY A 69 -1.71 -2.23 -9.97
CA GLY A 69 -0.90 -1.17 -10.56
C GLY A 69 -0.24 -1.60 -11.87
N SER A 70 -0.10 -0.65 -12.79
CA SER A 70 0.58 -0.86 -14.07
C SER A 70 1.57 0.28 -14.33
N PHE A 71 2.51 0.07 -15.25
CA PHE A 71 3.52 1.07 -15.59
C PHE A 71 3.92 1.02 -17.06
N ASP A 72 4.04 2.19 -17.67
CA ASP A 72 4.52 2.40 -19.03
C ASP A 72 5.90 3.06 -19.02
N VAL A 73 6.89 2.32 -19.50
CA VAL A 73 8.30 2.73 -19.47
C VAL A 73 8.59 3.94 -20.37
N GLU A 74 7.85 4.09 -21.48
CA GLU A 74 8.08 5.16 -22.45
C GLU A 74 7.68 6.52 -21.88
N THR A 75 6.52 6.58 -21.25
CA THR A 75 5.96 7.84 -20.72
C THR A 75 6.23 8.04 -19.24
N PHE A 76 6.79 7.03 -18.55
CA PHE A 76 6.90 6.98 -17.10
C PHE A 76 5.55 7.15 -16.39
N THR A 77 4.48 6.70 -17.02
CA THR A 77 3.14 6.77 -16.46
C THR A 77 2.86 5.50 -15.69
N TYR A 78 2.43 5.63 -14.43
CA TYR A 78 1.82 4.54 -13.69
C TYR A 78 0.31 4.70 -13.66
N GLY A 79 -0.40 3.57 -13.69
CA GLY A 79 -1.85 3.50 -13.58
C GLY A 79 -2.28 2.62 -12.42
N SER A 80 -3.45 2.91 -11.86
CA SER A 80 -4.07 2.18 -10.77
C SER A 80 -5.44 1.68 -11.21
N GLY A 81 -5.71 0.40 -10.97
CA GLY A 81 -7.04 -0.19 -11.06
C GLY A 81 -7.58 -0.44 -9.66
N ILE A 82 -8.82 -0.01 -9.40
CA ILE A 82 -9.47 -0.16 -8.10
C ILE A 82 -10.90 -0.62 -8.32
N VAL A 83 -11.29 -1.68 -7.62
CA VAL A 83 -12.69 -2.09 -7.48
C VAL A 83 -12.99 -2.21 -5.99
N ILE A 84 -13.93 -1.40 -5.50
CA ILE A 84 -14.46 -1.49 -4.13
C ILE A 84 -15.86 -2.09 -4.21
N VAL A 85 -16.15 -3.07 -3.37
CA VAL A 85 -17.51 -3.57 -3.14
C VAL A 85 -17.88 -3.18 -1.71
N ASP A 86 -18.83 -2.26 -1.56
CA ASP A 86 -19.32 -1.78 -0.28
C ASP A 86 -20.80 -2.16 -0.11
N LYS A 87 -21.07 -3.11 0.79
CA LYS A 87 -22.42 -3.64 1.06
C LYS A 87 -23.16 -4.06 -0.21
N GLY A 88 -22.42 -4.73 -1.11
CA GLY A 88 -22.89 -5.19 -2.41
C GLY A 88 -22.85 -4.15 -3.53
N ASN A 89 -22.58 -2.87 -3.22
CA ASN A 89 -22.44 -1.83 -4.24
C ASN A 89 -21.02 -1.82 -4.81
N LYS A 90 -20.90 -2.08 -6.11
CA LYS A 90 -19.61 -2.07 -6.81
C LYS A 90 -19.25 -0.67 -7.28
N ILE A 91 -18.06 -0.23 -6.93
CA ILE A 91 -17.46 1.05 -7.28
C ILE A 91 -16.16 0.77 -8.02
N VAL A 92 -16.03 1.34 -9.23
CA VAL A 92 -14.86 1.15 -10.08
C VAL A 92 -14.14 2.47 -10.25
N LYS A 93 -12.82 2.47 -10.04
CA LYS A 93 -11.97 3.67 -10.17
C LYS A 93 -10.69 3.35 -10.94
N LYS A 94 -10.26 4.34 -11.73
CA LYS A 94 -8.98 4.38 -12.42
C LYS A 94 -8.23 5.63 -12.00
N LEU A 95 -6.94 5.50 -11.71
CA LEU A 95 -6.03 6.63 -11.47
C LEU A 95 -4.83 6.47 -12.39
N ALA A 96 -4.23 7.57 -12.84
CA ALA A 96 -2.97 7.52 -13.56
C ALA A 96 -2.23 8.84 -13.42
N ASN A 97 -0.91 8.77 -13.38
CA ASN A 97 -0.03 9.93 -13.27
C ASN A 97 1.39 9.55 -13.74
N ASN A 98 2.24 10.54 -13.95
CA ASN A 98 3.61 10.40 -14.43
C ASN A 98 4.62 11.23 -13.62
N ASN A 99 4.28 11.55 -12.35
CA ASN A 99 5.22 12.19 -11.44
C ASN A 99 6.52 11.38 -11.37
N ARG A 100 7.65 12.01 -11.68
CA ARG A 100 8.93 11.31 -11.88
C ARG A 100 9.45 10.64 -10.63
N GLU A 101 9.33 11.28 -9.47
CA GLU A 101 9.80 10.73 -8.20
C GLU A 101 9.02 9.47 -7.81
N ILE A 102 7.71 9.49 -8.04
CA ILE A 102 6.83 8.37 -7.70
C ILE A 102 6.94 7.27 -8.77
N ALA A 103 7.09 7.64 -10.04
CA ALA A 103 7.24 6.72 -11.17
C ALA A 103 8.47 5.80 -11.06
N GLU A 104 9.47 6.13 -10.23
CA GLU A 104 10.59 5.23 -9.91
C GLU A 104 10.12 3.91 -9.30
N LEU A 105 8.98 3.92 -8.59
CA LEU A 105 8.34 2.73 -8.04
C LEU A 105 7.63 1.88 -9.11
N ARG A 106 7.56 2.35 -10.36
CA ARG A 106 6.93 1.65 -11.50
C ARG A 106 5.49 1.23 -11.19
N ASN A 107 5.14 -0.04 -11.37
CA ASN A 107 3.78 -0.54 -11.10
C ASN A 107 3.41 -0.43 -9.62
N VAL A 108 4.38 -0.52 -8.71
CA VAL A 108 4.17 -0.36 -7.27
C VAL A 108 3.65 1.03 -6.93
N ALA A 109 3.99 2.07 -7.71
CA ALA A 109 3.37 3.38 -7.56
C ALA A 109 1.85 3.33 -7.72
N GLY A 110 1.39 2.63 -8.76
CA GLY A 110 -0.03 2.44 -9.05
C GLY A 110 -0.74 1.70 -7.93
N GLU A 111 -0.14 0.63 -7.41
CA GLU A 111 -0.70 -0.13 -6.28
C GLU A 111 -0.76 0.69 -4.98
N LEU A 112 0.27 1.48 -4.68
CA LEU A 112 0.28 2.35 -3.49
C LEU A 112 -0.79 3.43 -3.57
N GLU A 113 -0.96 4.07 -4.73
CA GLU A 113 -2.05 5.03 -4.96
C GLU A 113 -3.43 4.38 -4.86
N ALA A 114 -3.57 3.14 -5.38
CA ALA A 114 -4.79 2.37 -5.26
C ALA A 114 -5.12 2.05 -3.79
N ALA A 115 -4.14 1.58 -3.02
CA ALA A 115 -4.30 1.30 -1.60
C ALA A 115 -4.69 2.57 -0.82
N LYS A 116 -4.02 3.70 -1.09
CA LYS A 116 -4.37 4.98 -0.46
C LYS A 116 -5.81 5.40 -0.78
N PHE A 117 -6.25 5.21 -2.02
CA PHE A 117 -7.63 5.47 -2.41
C PHE A 117 -8.62 4.69 -1.55
N VAL A 118 -8.41 3.38 -1.44
CA VAL A 118 -9.29 2.50 -0.66
C VAL A 118 -9.28 2.86 0.83
N MET A 119 -8.12 3.18 1.39
CA MET A 119 -8.00 3.58 2.79
C MET A 119 -8.74 4.88 3.10
N ASN A 120 -8.61 5.89 2.22
CA ASN A 120 -9.37 7.14 2.36
C ASN A 120 -10.87 6.90 2.17
N TYR A 121 -11.26 6.11 1.18
CA TYR A 121 -12.66 5.72 1.00
C TYR A 121 -13.24 5.11 2.27
N ALA A 122 -12.49 4.24 2.95
CA ALA A 122 -12.91 3.64 4.21
C ALA A 122 -13.12 4.69 5.32
N LEU A 123 -12.20 5.66 5.47
CA LEU A 123 -12.35 6.75 6.44
C LEU A 123 -13.56 7.64 6.14
N GLU A 124 -13.68 8.13 4.91
CA GLU A 124 -14.74 9.05 4.48
C GLU A 124 -16.14 8.44 4.66
N ASN A 125 -16.26 7.15 4.39
CA ASN A 125 -17.52 6.41 4.52
C ASN A 125 -17.69 5.76 5.91
N LYS A 126 -16.81 6.08 6.87
CA LYS A 126 -16.87 5.59 8.27
C LYS A 126 -16.89 4.06 8.37
N ILE A 127 -16.25 3.39 7.44
CA ILE A 127 -16.11 1.93 7.41
C ILE A 127 -15.14 1.53 8.53
N LYS A 128 -15.58 0.60 9.39
CA LYS A 128 -14.78 0.14 10.54
C LYS A 128 -13.83 -1.00 10.20
N LYS A 129 -14.19 -1.82 9.22
CA LYS A 129 -13.39 -2.97 8.78
C LYS A 129 -13.49 -3.14 7.26
N ILE A 130 -12.35 -3.30 6.60
CA ILE A 130 -12.24 -3.50 5.16
C ILE A 130 -11.13 -4.49 4.81
N ALA A 131 -11.36 -5.33 3.80
CA ALA A 131 -10.31 -6.14 3.20
C ALA A 131 -9.73 -5.50 1.94
N ILE A 132 -8.41 -5.47 1.80
CA ILE A 132 -7.72 -5.01 0.59
C ILE A 132 -6.99 -6.22 -0.03
N TYR A 133 -7.41 -6.60 -1.23
CA TYR A 133 -6.84 -7.68 -2.04
C TYR A 133 -5.83 -7.09 -3.03
N PHE A 134 -4.59 -7.59 -3.01
CA PHE A 134 -3.45 -7.09 -3.79
C PHE A 134 -2.44 -8.20 -4.09
N ASP A 135 -1.50 -7.98 -5.02
CA ASP A 135 -0.54 -9.00 -5.47
C ASP A 135 0.90 -8.78 -4.94
N TYR A 136 1.30 -7.54 -4.67
CA TYR A 136 2.63 -7.22 -4.15
C TYR A 136 2.70 -7.05 -2.62
N MET A 137 3.51 -7.88 -1.96
CA MET A 137 3.66 -7.88 -0.49
C MET A 137 4.01 -6.52 0.13
N GLY A 138 4.70 -5.64 -0.60
CA GLY A 138 5.18 -4.36 -0.08
C GLY A 138 4.05 -3.46 0.44
N ILE A 139 2.86 -3.54 -0.17
CA ILE A 139 1.69 -2.75 0.22
C ILE A 139 1.35 -3.01 1.70
N ALA A 140 1.12 -4.27 2.07
CA ALA A 140 0.86 -4.65 3.45
C ALA A 140 2.08 -4.49 4.35
N ALA A 141 3.27 -4.85 3.85
CA ALA A 141 4.48 -4.86 4.66
C ALA A 141 4.91 -3.44 5.09
N TRP A 142 4.77 -2.43 4.23
CA TRP A 142 5.02 -1.03 4.63
C TRP A 142 3.93 -0.50 5.55
N ALA A 143 2.65 -0.80 5.27
CA ALA A 143 1.54 -0.35 6.11
C ALA A 143 1.64 -0.87 7.55
N LYS A 144 2.00 -2.15 7.73
CA LYS A 144 2.23 -2.78 9.03
C LYS A 144 3.58 -2.42 9.67
N GLY A 145 4.42 -1.67 8.96
CA GLY A 145 5.79 -1.35 9.40
C GLY A 145 6.72 -2.57 9.43
N ASP A 146 6.40 -3.62 8.67
CA ASP A 146 7.20 -4.83 8.55
C ASP A 146 8.43 -4.67 7.70
N TRP A 147 8.34 -3.85 6.66
CA TRP A 147 9.48 -3.50 5.81
C TRP A 147 9.94 -2.08 6.10
N GLN A 148 11.25 -1.87 6.08
CA GLN A 148 11.82 -0.54 6.13
C GLN A 148 11.54 0.19 4.81
N ALA A 149 10.93 1.37 4.90
CA ALA A 149 10.70 2.24 3.76
C ALA A 149 11.92 3.15 3.53
N ASN A 150 12.52 3.06 2.34
CA ASN A 150 13.75 3.79 2.01
C ASN A 150 13.49 5.01 1.11
N LEU A 151 12.50 4.93 0.23
CA LEU A 151 12.09 6.04 -0.63
C LEU A 151 11.10 6.94 0.11
N ASP A 152 11.13 8.23 -0.16
CA ASP A 152 10.30 9.21 0.55
C ASP A 152 8.81 8.92 0.40
N TYR A 153 8.39 8.55 -0.82
CA TYR A 153 7.01 8.16 -1.08
C TYR A 153 6.60 6.90 -0.30
N THR A 154 7.49 5.90 -0.16
CA THR A 154 7.19 4.69 0.65
C THR A 154 7.13 4.99 2.14
N LYS A 155 7.93 5.94 2.65
CA LYS A 155 7.87 6.39 4.06
C LYS A 155 6.59 7.14 4.35
N TYR A 156 6.19 7.99 3.40
CA TYR A 156 4.92 8.70 3.42
C TYR A 156 3.76 7.70 3.44
N TYR A 157 3.72 6.75 2.51
CA TYR A 157 2.70 5.71 2.47
C TYR A 157 2.60 4.95 3.80
N ALA A 158 3.72 4.49 4.36
CA ALA A 158 3.73 3.79 5.64
C ALA A 158 3.14 4.65 6.78
N SER A 159 3.48 5.95 6.80
CA SER A 159 2.97 6.89 7.80
C SER A 159 1.48 7.16 7.61
N PHE A 160 1.04 7.34 6.38
CA PHE A 160 -0.36 7.51 6.00
C PHE A 160 -1.18 6.29 6.42
N ALA A 161 -0.77 5.08 6.01
CA ALA A 161 -1.48 3.85 6.34
C ALA A 161 -1.56 3.63 7.86
N LYS A 162 -0.47 3.89 8.59
CA LYS A 162 -0.44 3.79 10.06
C LYS A 162 -1.43 4.76 10.74
N LYS A 163 -1.68 5.95 10.20
CA LYS A 163 -2.70 6.87 10.73
C LYS A 163 -4.09 6.28 10.53
N ILE A 164 -4.39 5.80 9.31
CA ILE A 164 -5.72 5.25 8.99
C ILE A 164 -6.01 3.98 9.77
N MET A 165 -5.02 3.10 9.92
CA MET A 165 -5.16 1.84 10.66
C MET A 165 -5.41 2.01 12.17
N GLN A 166 -5.36 3.24 12.70
CA GLN A 166 -5.83 3.54 14.07
C GLN A 166 -7.36 3.64 14.16
N GLU A 167 -8.03 3.92 13.04
CA GLU A 167 -9.48 4.14 12.98
C GLU A 167 -10.23 3.06 12.18
N VAL A 168 -9.54 2.40 11.26
CA VAL A 168 -10.08 1.37 10.37
C VAL A 168 -9.26 0.09 10.54
N GLU A 169 -9.95 -1.02 10.80
CA GLU A 169 -9.34 -2.35 10.73
C GLU A 169 -9.17 -2.76 9.27
N ILE A 170 -7.92 -2.89 8.83
CA ILE A 170 -7.58 -3.21 7.43
C ILE A 170 -6.96 -4.59 7.36
N ASP A 171 -7.69 -5.52 6.76
CA ASP A 171 -7.19 -6.87 6.45
C ASP A 171 -6.55 -6.87 5.07
N PHE A 172 -5.23 -7.02 5.04
CA PHE A 172 -4.45 -7.15 3.81
C PHE A 172 -4.43 -8.61 3.35
N ILE A 173 -5.06 -8.89 2.21
CA ILE A 173 -5.23 -10.24 1.67
C ILE A 173 -4.43 -10.34 0.37
N LYS A 174 -3.44 -11.24 0.36
CA LYS A 174 -2.65 -11.43 -0.85
C LYS A 174 -3.36 -12.37 -1.81
N VAL A 175 -3.44 -11.95 -3.06
CA VAL A 175 -3.89 -12.79 -4.17
C VAL A 175 -2.73 -13.12 -5.10
N LYS A 176 -2.80 -14.29 -5.73
CA LYS A 176 -1.86 -14.62 -6.80
C LYS A 176 -2.28 -13.86 -8.05
N ALA A 177 -1.33 -13.18 -8.70
CA ALA A 177 -1.54 -12.65 -10.04
C ALA A 177 -2.01 -13.78 -10.98
N HIS A 178 -2.97 -13.48 -11.86
CA HIS A 178 -3.55 -14.43 -12.81
C HIS A 178 -4.15 -15.70 -12.17
N SER A 179 -4.79 -15.55 -11.02
CA SER A 179 -5.41 -16.65 -10.28
C SER A 179 -6.80 -17.07 -10.79
N GLY A 180 -7.34 -16.44 -11.84
CA GLY A 180 -8.72 -16.68 -12.31
C GLY A 180 -9.80 -15.99 -11.46
N VAL A 181 -9.39 -15.14 -10.50
CA VAL A 181 -10.32 -14.35 -9.68
C VAL A 181 -10.77 -13.15 -10.51
N SER A 182 -12.04 -13.15 -10.90
CA SER A 182 -12.61 -12.17 -11.84
C SER A 182 -12.33 -10.72 -11.46
N LEU A 183 -12.40 -10.36 -10.18
CA LEU A 183 -12.12 -8.98 -9.72
C LEU A 183 -10.64 -8.60 -9.78
N ASN A 184 -9.73 -9.56 -9.58
CA ASN A 184 -8.30 -9.33 -9.72
C ASN A 184 -7.91 -9.06 -11.18
N GLU A 185 -8.48 -9.83 -12.11
CA GLU A 185 -8.28 -9.62 -13.54
C GLU A 185 -8.87 -8.29 -14.01
N GLU A 186 -9.99 -7.87 -13.41
CA GLU A 186 -10.60 -6.58 -13.69
C GLU A 186 -9.69 -5.42 -13.27
N VAL A 187 -9.08 -5.45 -12.08
CA VAL A 187 -8.19 -4.36 -11.64
C VAL A 187 -6.89 -4.28 -12.44
N ASP A 188 -6.32 -5.41 -12.88
CA ASP A 188 -5.17 -5.43 -13.81
C ASP A 188 -5.52 -4.73 -15.14
N LYS A 189 -6.69 -5.05 -15.69
CA LYS A 189 -7.19 -4.41 -16.91
C LYS A 189 -7.40 -2.90 -16.70
N LEU A 190 -8.03 -2.52 -15.59
CA LEU A 190 -8.31 -1.12 -15.26
C LEU A 190 -7.02 -0.31 -15.10
N ALA A 191 -5.98 -0.88 -14.48
CA ALA A 191 -4.68 -0.22 -14.31
C ALA A 191 -4.02 0.07 -15.67
N LYS A 192 -4.07 -0.88 -16.61
CA LYS A 192 -3.58 -0.71 -17.98
C LYS A 192 -4.41 0.31 -18.77
N GLU A 193 -5.74 0.25 -18.65
CA GLU A 193 -6.63 1.22 -19.28
C GLU A 193 -6.39 2.64 -18.75
N ALA A 194 -6.07 2.80 -17.45
CA ALA A 194 -5.80 4.11 -16.86
C ALA A 194 -4.59 4.79 -17.53
N ILE A 195 -3.53 4.02 -17.82
CA ILE A 195 -2.36 4.51 -18.58
C ILE A 195 -2.78 4.94 -19.98
N LEU A 196 -3.59 4.14 -20.68
CA LEU A 196 -4.04 4.46 -22.04
C LEU A 196 -4.89 5.73 -22.06
N ASP A 197 -5.81 5.89 -21.10
CA ASP A 197 -6.64 7.08 -20.96
C ASP A 197 -5.78 8.32 -20.65
N PHE A 198 -4.76 8.18 -19.78
CA PHE A 198 -3.80 9.25 -19.50
C PHE A 198 -3.01 9.66 -20.75
N LYS A 199 -2.43 8.69 -21.49
CA LYS A 199 -1.67 8.94 -22.73
C LYS A 199 -2.51 9.62 -23.81
N LYS A 200 -3.83 9.36 -23.84
CA LYS A 200 -4.77 9.96 -24.80
C LYS A 200 -5.37 11.30 -24.32
N GLY A 201 -5.06 11.75 -23.10
CA GLY A 201 -5.65 12.96 -22.51
C GLY A 201 -7.12 12.81 -22.10
N ASN A 202 -7.64 11.58 -21.98
CA ASN A 202 -9.01 11.28 -21.54
C ASN A 202 -9.14 11.39 -20.02
N PHE A 203 -8.79 12.54 -19.45
CA PHE A 203 -8.75 12.74 -18.00
C PHE A 203 -10.14 12.65 -17.34
N ASP A 204 -11.21 12.81 -18.11
CA ASP A 204 -12.60 12.61 -17.69
C ASP A 204 -12.93 11.14 -17.36
N LYS A 205 -12.21 10.19 -17.96
CA LYS A 205 -12.33 8.75 -17.71
C LYS A 205 -11.48 8.27 -16.54
N LEU A 206 -10.57 9.12 -16.06
CA LEU A 206 -9.85 8.92 -14.82
C LEU A 206 -10.68 9.51 -13.67
N SER A 207 -10.51 8.95 -12.47
CA SER A 207 -11.18 9.49 -11.30
C SER A 207 -10.62 10.89 -11.05
N LYS A 208 -11.50 11.91 -11.12
CA LYS A 208 -11.12 13.33 -11.14
C LYS A 208 -10.16 13.67 -9.98
N LYS A 209 -9.03 14.29 -10.33
CA LYS A 209 -8.26 15.19 -9.44
C LYS A 209 -9.25 16.24 -8.94
N VAL A 210 -9.33 16.49 -7.63
CA VAL A 210 -10.05 17.67 -7.16
C VAL A 210 -9.31 18.88 -7.77
N LYS A 211 -9.94 19.57 -8.73
CA LYS A 211 -9.42 20.85 -9.22
C LYS A 211 -9.45 21.82 -8.05
N SER A 212 -8.28 22.29 -7.63
CA SER A 212 -8.09 23.29 -6.60
C SER A 212 -8.52 24.67 -7.09
N ASP A 213 -9.82 24.92 -7.22
CA ASP A 213 -10.30 26.24 -7.62
C ASP A 213 -10.90 27.04 -6.45
N ASN A 214 -10.92 26.52 -5.21
CA ASN A 214 -11.24 27.33 -4.04
C ASN A 214 -10.63 26.76 -2.75
N TYR A 215 -9.49 27.32 -2.37
CA TYR A 215 -8.90 27.16 -1.05
C TYR A 215 -9.84 27.81 -0.01
N LYS A 216 -10.66 27.00 0.66
CA LYS A 216 -11.23 27.38 1.95
C LYS A 216 -10.67 26.44 3.02
N LYS A 217 -9.90 27.05 3.92
CA LYS A 217 -9.59 26.53 5.27
C LYS A 217 -10.86 25.94 5.87
N ASN A 218 -10.85 24.63 6.12
CA ASN A 218 -11.23 23.99 7.38
C ASN A 218 -11.28 22.47 7.13
N ASP A 219 -10.26 21.76 7.61
CA ASP A 219 -10.25 20.35 8.02
C ASP A 219 -10.91 19.26 7.14
N ASP A 220 -10.61 19.21 5.84
CA ASP A 220 -10.99 18.08 4.98
C ASP A 220 -9.75 17.35 4.40
N PHE A 221 -9.72 16.01 4.51
CA PHE A 221 -8.69 15.15 3.93
C PHE A 221 -8.84 15.13 2.39
N ILE A 222 -8.22 16.09 1.71
CA ILE A 222 -8.27 16.22 0.24
C ILE A 222 -7.37 15.19 -0.47
N PHE A 223 -7.93 14.56 -1.50
CA PHE A 223 -7.29 13.63 -2.43
C PHE A 223 -6.34 14.34 -3.41
N GLY A 224 -5.03 14.02 -3.42
CA GLY A 224 -4.15 14.45 -4.51
C GLY A 224 -2.64 14.39 -4.25
N GLN A 225 -1.88 14.00 -5.27
CA GLN A 225 -0.42 13.91 -5.22
C GLN A 225 0.31 15.18 -4.80
N GLU A 226 -0.20 16.36 -5.14
CA GLU A 226 0.42 17.62 -4.69
C GLU A 226 0.40 17.76 -3.17
N LYS A 227 -0.69 17.34 -2.51
CA LYS A 227 -0.76 17.31 -1.04
C LYS A 227 0.16 16.25 -0.47
N ASP A 228 0.24 15.08 -1.11
CA ASP A 228 1.18 14.03 -0.69
C ASP A 228 2.62 14.52 -0.77
N LEU A 229 2.99 15.22 -1.84
CA LEU A 229 4.32 15.80 -2.02
C LEU A 229 4.61 16.91 -1.00
N LEU A 230 3.62 17.76 -0.69
CA LEU A 230 3.74 18.75 0.38
C LEU A 230 3.92 18.09 1.75
N GLU A 231 3.16 17.05 2.07
CA GLU A 231 3.31 16.32 3.33
C GLU A 231 4.68 15.61 3.39
N ILE A 232 5.18 15.10 2.26
CA ILE A 232 6.54 14.57 2.13
C ILE A 232 7.59 15.67 2.43
N GLU A 233 7.44 16.87 1.85
CA GLU A 233 8.35 17.99 2.12
C GLU A 233 8.31 18.46 3.58
N GLU A 234 7.12 18.50 4.19
CA GLU A 234 6.96 18.80 5.62
C GLU A 234 7.62 17.73 6.51
N MET A 235 7.51 16.46 6.15
CA MET A 235 8.18 15.36 6.85
C MET A 235 9.71 15.50 6.76
N LYS A 236 10.24 15.88 5.59
CA LYS A 236 11.68 16.14 5.40
C LYS A 236 12.17 17.30 6.26
N THR A 237 11.46 18.42 6.26
CA THR A 237 11.84 19.62 7.01
C THR A 237 11.76 19.44 8.53
N LYS A 238 10.77 18.70 9.05
CA LYS A 238 10.70 18.36 10.49
C LYS A 238 11.87 17.50 10.95
N LYS A 239 12.32 16.56 10.12
CA LYS A 239 13.48 15.71 10.41
C LYS A 239 14.77 16.52 10.48
N PHE A 240 14.97 17.43 9.53
CA PHE A 240 16.15 18.31 9.51
C PHE A 240 16.24 19.20 10.77
N LYS A 241 15.10 19.71 11.26
CA LYS A 241 15.04 20.50 12.50
C LYS A 241 15.29 19.67 13.77
N GLN A 242 14.94 18.39 13.78
CA GLN A 242 15.24 17.51 14.92
C GLN A 242 16.73 17.13 14.96
N GLU A 243 17.38 16.96 13.81
CA GLU A 243 18.80 16.65 13.73
C GLU A 243 19.68 17.87 14.05
N SER A 244 19.23 19.10 13.73
CA SER A 244 19.95 20.35 14.02
C SER A 244 19.86 20.85 15.46
N PHE A 245 19.15 20.14 16.36
CA PHE A 245 19.02 20.49 17.79
C PHE A 245 19.91 19.63 18.70
N PHE A 246 20.74 18.76 18.10
CA PHE A 246 21.72 17.92 18.80
C PHE A 246 23.18 18.33 18.57
N ASP A 247 23.42 19.49 17.95
CA ASP A 247 24.74 20.11 17.81
C ASP A 247 24.93 21.30 18.77
#